data_AF-A0A1B7L5P9-F1
#
_entry.id   AF-A0A1B7L5P9-F1
#
_cell.length_a   1.000
_cell.length_b   1.000
_cell.length_c   1.000
_cell.angle_alpha   90.00
_cell.angle_beta   90.00
_cell.angle_gamma   90.00
#
_symmetry.space_group_name_H-M   'P 1'
#
loop_
_entity.id
_entity.type
_entity.pdbx_description
1 polymer ?
#
loop_
_entity_poly.entity_id
_entity_poly.type
_entity_poly.pdbx_seq_one_letter_code
_entity_poly.pdbx_strand_id
1 'polypeptide(L)'
;MKNNLLITGVLSLAFLTGCAGNLHPHAVQAANGSSVQVATIFAPTELNNNRYADTALREVTPAHAGTGMGIAIASAILGGGISTNSFDKHNYKGTTIDSLPEPTSHYFGPKAENKIRDWLAKNGNGYTWTQPLFIAASEWSLVYTNLSANDSNYDLTYRVKFYKRPEGGNMFSNYVISECEPTHVTAPLNDWQANNYAKVTQETEKMMDFCLLELESQLPRLLAK
;
A
#
# COMPACT_ATOMS: atom_id res chain seq x y z
N MET A 1 -21.02 -16.56 -63.88
CA MET A 1 -21.22 -15.44 -62.92
C MET A 1 -21.61 -16.02 -61.57
N LYS A 2 -20.74 -15.96 -60.57
CA LYS A 2 -21.04 -16.25 -59.15
C LYS A 2 -20.10 -15.38 -58.32
N ASN A 3 -20.63 -14.27 -57.80
CA ASN A 3 -19.94 -13.39 -56.85
C ASN A 3 -20.15 -13.96 -55.45
N ASN A 4 -19.08 -14.42 -54.81
CA ASN A 4 -19.10 -14.69 -53.38
C ASN A 4 -18.52 -13.47 -52.66
N LEU A 5 -19.41 -12.70 -52.03
CA LEU A 5 -19.06 -11.67 -51.06
C LEU A 5 -18.46 -12.35 -49.82
N LEU A 6 -17.20 -12.06 -49.50
CA LEU A 6 -16.62 -12.37 -48.19
C LEU A 6 -16.82 -11.15 -47.30
N ILE A 7 -17.76 -11.25 -46.37
CA ILE A 7 -17.94 -10.27 -45.30
C ILE A 7 -16.90 -10.58 -44.22
N THR A 8 -15.84 -9.79 -44.17
CA THR A 8 -14.88 -9.78 -43.06
C THR A 8 -15.52 -9.06 -41.87
N GLY A 9 -16.07 -9.83 -40.94
CA GLY A 9 -16.49 -9.33 -39.63
C GLY A 9 -15.28 -8.97 -38.79
N VAL A 10 -15.04 -7.67 -38.59
CA VAL A 10 -14.08 -7.17 -37.59
C VAL A 10 -14.70 -7.39 -36.23
N LEU A 11 -14.18 -8.37 -35.48
CA LEU A 11 -14.54 -8.60 -34.09
C LEU A 11 -13.88 -7.48 -33.25
N SER A 12 -14.61 -6.41 -33.00
CA SER A 12 -14.19 -5.36 -32.06
C SER A 12 -14.24 -5.92 -30.64
N LEU A 13 -13.09 -6.40 -30.15
CA LEU A 13 -12.87 -6.66 -28.74
C LEU A 13 -12.95 -5.33 -27.98
N ALA A 14 -14.12 -5.06 -27.41
CA ALA A 14 -14.27 -4.03 -26.41
C ALA A 14 -13.44 -4.43 -25.19
N PHE A 15 -12.24 -3.86 -25.05
CA PHE A 15 -11.51 -3.89 -23.79
C PHE A 15 -12.34 -3.13 -22.77
N LEU A 16 -12.99 -3.86 -21.87
CA LEU A 16 -13.47 -3.34 -20.61
C LEU A 16 -12.22 -2.86 -19.85
N THR A 17 -11.86 -1.59 -20.01
CA THR A 17 -10.90 -0.91 -19.15
C THR A 17 -11.56 -0.72 -17.78
N GLY A 18 -11.66 -1.80 -17.02
CA GLY A 18 -11.81 -1.69 -15.58
C GLY A 18 -10.53 -1.04 -15.06
N CYS A 19 -10.67 0.04 -14.28
CA CYS A 19 -9.56 0.70 -13.59
C CYS A 19 -8.97 -0.25 -12.53
N ALA A 20 -8.27 -1.29 -12.96
CA ALA A 20 -7.40 -2.07 -12.11
C ALA A 20 -6.06 -1.33 -12.11
N GLY A 21 -5.57 -0.93 -10.92
CA GLY A 21 -4.28 -0.27 -10.80
C GLY A 21 -3.17 -1.08 -11.50
N ASN A 22 -2.15 -0.37 -12.00
CA ASN A 22 -1.06 -0.99 -12.76
C ASN A 22 -0.19 -1.87 -11.85
N LEU A 23 -0.58 -3.14 -11.69
CA LEU A 23 0.16 -4.16 -10.94
C LEU A 23 1.44 -4.60 -11.65
N HIS A 24 1.55 -4.33 -12.96
CA HIS A 24 2.72 -4.63 -13.76
C HIS A 24 3.61 -3.39 -13.96
N PRO A 25 4.95 -3.57 -13.98
CA PRO A 25 5.86 -2.48 -14.29
C PRO A 25 5.53 -1.82 -15.62
N HIS A 26 5.39 -0.50 -15.62
CA HIS A 26 5.14 0.32 -16.80
C HIS A 26 6.00 1.58 -16.77
N ALA A 27 6.25 2.16 -17.95
CA ALA A 27 7.16 3.28 -18.07
C ALA A 27 6.49 4.57 -17.62
N VAL A 28 7.08 5.23 -16.62
CA VAL A 28 6.83 6.64 -16.35
C VAL A 28 7.90 7.43 -17.11
N GLN A 29 7.47 8.18 -18.13
CA GLN A 29 8.38 8.91 -19.03
C GLN A 29 8.16 10.43 -18.94
N ALA A 30 9.26 11.17 -18.86
CA ALA A 30 9.27 12.62 -18.95
C ALA A 30 9.53 13.11 -20.38
N ALA A 31 9.14 14.37 -20.66
CA ALA A 31 9.30 14.98 -21.98
C ALA A 31 10.77 15.08 -22.46
N ASN A 32 11.73 15.11 -21.52
CA ASN A 32 13.17 15.12 -21.83
C ASN A 32 13.72 13.74 -22.22
N GLY A 33 12.87 12.72 -22.38
CA GLY A 33 13.24 11.35 -22.72
C GLY A 33 13.61 10.48 -21.52
N SER A 34 13.74 11.04 -20.32
CA SER A 34 14.07 10.27 -19.11
C SER A 34 12.92 9.34 -18.73
N SER A 35 13.22 8.12 -18.26
CA SER A 35 12.18 7.16 -17.90
C SER A 35 12.60 6.17 -16.81
N VAL A 36 11.63 5.68 -16.04
CA VAL A 36 11.80 4.58 -15.09
C VAL A 36 10.56 3.68 -15.12
N GLN A 37 10.75 2.38 -14.96
CA GLN A 37 9.63 1.45 -14.78
C GLN A 37 9.07 1.60 -13.36
N VAL A 38 7.75 1.78 -13.23
CA VAL A 38 7.06 1.87 -11.95
C VAL A 38 6.01 0.77 -11.86
N ALA A 39 5.88 0.16 -10.68
CA ALA A 39 4.79 -0.77 -10.39
C ALA A 39 4.21 -0.47 -9.01
N THR A 40 2.87 -0.46 -8.91
CA THR A 40 2.20 -0.45 -7.61
C THR A 40 1.81 -1.87 -7.25
N ILE A 41 2.30 -2.39 -6.13
CA ILE A 41 2.16 -3.78 -5.72
C ILE A 41 1.80 -3.89 -4.24
N PHE A 42 1.52 -5.09 -3.78
CA PHE A 42 1.54 -5.42 -2.36
C PHE A 42 2.97 -5.72 -1.92
N ALA A 43 3.34 -5.24 -0.73
CA ALA A 43 4.67 -5.46 -0.19
C ALA A 43 4.93 -6.97 -0.01
N PRO A 44 6.02 -7.51 -0.57
CA PRO A 44 6.38 -8.90 -0.35
C PRO A 44 6.75 -9.10 1.12
N THR A 45 6.54 -10.31 1.63
CA THR A 45 6.73 -10.65 3.04
C THR A 45 8.14 -10.33 3.53
N GLU A 46 9.17 -10.54 2.70
CA GLU A 46 10.57 -10.27 3.09
C GLU A 46 10.85 -8.77 3.30
N LEU A 47 10.06 -7.89 2.69
CA LEU A 47 10.16 -6.44 2.84
C LEU A 47 9.10 -5.86 3.80
N ASN A 48 8.29 -6.73 4.40
CA ASN A 48 7.18 -6.35 5.26
C ASN A 48 7.21 -7.11 6.60
N ASN A 49 8.39 -7.23 7.22
CA ASN A 49 8.56 -7.87 8.54
C ASN A 49 7.98 -9.30 8.60
N ASN A 50 8.09 -10.07 7.51
CA ASN A 50 7.50 -11.41 7.33
C ASN A 50 5.97 -11.45 7.44
N ARG A 51 5.30 -10.33 7.18
CA ARG A 51 3.85 -10.19 7.20
C ARG A 51 3.30 -9.97 5.79
N TYR A 52 2.18 -10.62 5.49
CA TYR A 52 1.44 -10.34 4.26
C TYR A 52 0.85 -8.92 4.32
N ALA A 53 0.98 -8.18 3.21
CA ALA A 53 0.33 -6.89 3.10
C ALA A 53 -1.20 -7.02 3.19
N ASP A 54 -1.84 -5.99 3.73
CA ASP A 54 -3.30 -5.91 3.78
C ASP A 54 -3.83 -5.63 2.36
N THR A 55 -4.65 -6.54 1.82
CA THR A 55 -5.25 -6.39 0.47
C THR A 55 -6.59 -5.65 0.49
N ALA A 56 -7.17 -5.51 1.67
CA ALA A 56 -8.37 -4.76 2.01
C ALA A 56 -8.26 -4.32 3.48
N LEU A 57 -9.12 -3.40 3.92
CA LEU A 57 -9.06 -2.89 5.29
C LEU A 57 -9.16 -4.04 6.30
N ARG A 58 -8.17 -4.13 7.19
CA ARG A 58 -8.15 -5.14 8.26
C ARG A 58 -8.61 -4.52 9.58
N GLU A 59 -9.67 -5.06 10.17
CA GLU A 59 -10.15 -4.68 11.48
C GLU A 59 -9.66 -5.68 12.54
N VAL A 60 -8.88 -5.22 13.52
CA VAL A 60 -8.38 -6.03 14.62
C VAL A 60 -9.11 -5.63 15.90
N THR A 61 -9.99 -6.50 16.35
CA THR A 61 -10.69 -6.37 17.64
C THR A 61 -9.93 -7.07 18.79
N PRO A 62 -10.20 -6.75 20.07
CA PRO A 62 -9.59 -7.43 21.21
C PRO A 62 -9.77 -8.96 21.21
N ALA A 63 -10.85 -9.48 20.61
CA ALA A 63 -11.11 -10.91 20.52
C ALA A 63 -10.06 -11.66 19.65
N HIS A 64 -9.43 -10.97 18.70
CA HIS A 64 -8.38 -11.54 17.85
C HIS A 64 -7.09 -11.84 18.62
N ALA A 65 -6.85 -11.15 19.74
CA ALA A 65 -5.76 -11.48 20.63
C ALA A 65 -5.90 -12.94 21.14
N GLY A 66 -7.12 -13.34 21.52
CA GLY A 66 -7.40 -14.66 22.08
C GLY A 66 -7.34 -15.84 21.11
N THR A 67 -7.43 -15.59 19.80
CA THR A 67 -7.43 -16.65 18.76
C THR A 67 -6.04 -16.92 18.16
N GLY A 68 -5.09 -15.99 18.30
CA GLY A 68 -3.72 -16.15 17.80
C GLY A 68 -2.71 -16.68 18.84
N MET A 69 -3.06 -16.68 20.12
CA MET A 69 -2.15 -17.03 21.21
C MET A 69 -2.88 -17.79 22.32
N GLY A 70 -2.66 -19.11 22.39
CA GLY A 70 -3.15 -19.94 23.48
C GLY A 70 -2.60 -19.50 24.85
N ILE A 71 -3.47 -19.52 25.86
CA ILE A 71 -3.22 -19.48 27.33
C ILE A 71 -2.48 -18.24 27.89
N ALA A 72 -1.51 -17.64 27.20
CA ALA A 72 -0.70 -16.53 27.73
C ALA A 72 -1.44 -15.20 27.88
N ILE A 73 -2.49 -14.95 27.09
CA ILE A 73 -3.31 -13.74 27.20
C ILE A 73 -4.36 -13.88 28.31
N ALA A 74 -4.82 -15.10 28.58
CA ALA A 74 -5.72 -15.36 29.72
C ALA A 74 -5.04 -14.97 31.04
N SER A 75 -3.73 -15.20 31.19
CA SER A 75 -2.97 -14.78 32.37
C SER A 75 -2.75 -13.26 32.48
N ALA A 76 -2.64 -12.54 31.35
CA ALA A 76 -2.50 -11.08 31.34
C ALA A 76 -3.81 -10.36 31.71
N ILE A 77 -4.96 -10.92 31.34
CA ILE A 77 -6.29 -10.38 31.67
C ILE A 77 -6.69 -10.71 33.12
N LEU A 78 -6.17 -11.82 33.70
CA LEU A 78 -6.65 -12.34 34.99
C LEU A 78 -5.75 -12.06 36.21
N GLY A 79 -4.54 -11.48 36.10
CA GLY A 79 -3.76 -11.34 37.33
C GLY A 79 -2.43 -10.58 37.39
N GLY A 80 -1.91 -9.96 36.33
CA GLY A 80 -0.66 -9.23 36.49
C GLY A 80 -0.20 -8.49 35.27
N GLY A 81 0.06 -7.19 35.44
CA GLY A 81 0.57 -6.30 34.40
C GLY A 81 1.86 -6.85 33.77
N ILE A 82 1.71 -7.37 32.55
CA ILE A 82 2.82 -7.57 31.63
C ILE A 82 2.85 -6.33 30.73
N SER A 83 4.02 -5.72 30.60
CA SER A 83 4.19 -4.53 29.76
C SER A 83 3.74 -4.84 28.34
N THR A 84 2.84 -4.02 27.83
CA THR A 84 2.25 -4.09 26.48
C THR A 84 3.26 -3.87 25.36
N ASN A 85 4.54 -3.65 25.68
CA ASN A 85 5.61 -3.37 24.72
C ASN A 85 6.22 -4.63 24.08
N SER A 86 5.85 -5.84 24.50
CA SER A 86 6.40 -7.08 23.93
C SER A 86 5.50 -7.74 22.88
N PHE A 87 4.29 -7.22 22.63
CA PHE A 87 3.32 -7.81 21.71
C PHE A 87 2.80 -6.78 20.72
N ASP A 88 3.25 -6.90 19.47
CA ASP A 88 2.83 -6.04 18.39
C ASP A 88 1.48 -6.51 17.81
N LYS A 89 0.41 -5.85 18.27
CA LYS A 89 -0.98 -6.08 17.85
C LYS A 89 -1.21 -5.87 16.34
N HIS A 90 -0.32 -5.16 15.65
CA HIS A 90 -0.40 -5.00 14.21
C HIS A 90 -0.23 -6.35 13.49
N ASN A 91 0.44 -7.34 14.09
CA ASN A 91 0.64 -8.66 13.49
C ASN A 91 -0.58 -9.61 13.56
N TYR A 92 -1.68 -9.21 14.22
CA TYR A 92 -2.87 -10.05 14.29
C TYR A 92 -3.59 -10.14 12.94
N LYS A 93 -4.11 -11.32 12.58
CA LYS A 93 -4.81 -11.50 11.30
C LYS A 93 -6.04 -10.62 11.13
N GLY A 94 -6.76 -10.31 12.21
CA GLY A 94 -7.98 -9.52 12.18
C GLY A 94 -9.08 -10.11 11.28
N THR A 95 -10.07 -9.28 11.00
CA THR A 95 -11.13 -9.52 10.00
C THR A 95 -10.91 -8.60 8.82
N THR A 96 -10.98 -9.13 7.60
CA THR A 96 -10.93 -8.33 6.37
C THR A 96 -12.31 -7.73 6.07
N ILE A 97 -12.34 -6.44 5.74
CA ILE A 97 -13.54 -5.73 5.29
C ILE A 97 -13.50 -5.66 3.75
N ASP A 98 -14.03 -6.70 3.10
CA ASP A 98 -13.92 -6.89 1.64
C ASP A 98 -14.53 -5.77 0.80
N SER A 99 -15.45 -4.97 1.38
CA SER A 99 -16.02 -3.78 0.72
C SER A 99 -15.05 -2.61 0.59
N LEU A 100 -13.87 -2.69 1.23
CA LEU A 100 -12.83 -1.67 1.24
C LEU A 100 -11.51 -2.29 0.78
N PRO A 101 -11.27 -2.38 -0.54
CA PRO A 101 -9.99 -2.81 -1.07
C PRO A 101 -8.90 -1.77 -0.80
N GLU A 102 -7.66 -2.22 -0.66
CA GLU A 102 -6.52 -1.35 -0.36
C GLU A 102 -6.36 -0.23 -1.41
N PRO A 103 -6.22 1.05 -0.99
CA PRO A 103 -6.37 2.17 -1.91
C PRO A 103 -5.12 2.63 -2.66
N THR A 104 -3.93 2.14 -2.33
CA THR A 104 -2.66 2.62 -2.91
C THR A 104 -2.70 2.59 -4.43
N SER A 105 -3.17 1.49 -5.03
CA SER A 105 -3.12 1.30 -6.49
C SER A 105 -4.01 2.26 -7.29
N HIS A 106 -5.15 2.69 -6.74
CA HIS A 106 -6.12 3.53 -7.44
C HIS A 106 -6.06 5.00 -7.02
N TYR A 107 -5.59 5.30 -5.80
CA TYR A 107 -5.48 6.66 -5.29
C TYR A 107 -4.04 7.19 -5.30
N PHE A 108 -3.12 6.48 -4.66
CA PHE A 108 -1.74 6.96 -4.47
C PHE A 108 -0.88 6.80 -5.74
N GLY A 109 -0.93 5.63 -6.38
CA GLY A 109 -0.11 5.27 -7.55
C GLY A 109 -0.15 6.33 -8.66
N PRO A 110 -1.33 6.71 -9.18
CA PRO A 110 -1.44 7.73 -10.23
C PRO A 110 -0.86 9.09 -9.83
N LYS A 111 -1.02 9.51 -8.56
CA LYS A 111 -0.45 10.77 -8.06
C LYS A 111 1.07 10.68 -7.91
N ALA A 112 1.58 9.55 -7.44
CA ALA A 112 3.00 9.27 -7.30
C ALA A 112 3.71 9.26 -8.67
N GLU A 113 3.09 8.67 -9.69
CA GLU A 113 3.61 8.69 -11.06
C GLU A 113 3.77 10.11 -11.61
N ASN A 114 2.86 11.04 -11.26
CA ASN A 114 3.02 12.45 -11.62
C ASN A 114 4.25 13.07 -10.93
N LYS A 115 4.44 12.82 -9.62
CA LYS A 115 5.62 13.29 -8.88
C LYS A 115 6.93 12.74 -9.44
N ILE A 116 6.95 11.44 -9.78
CA ILE A 116 8.10 10.78 -10.41
C ILE A 116 8.39 11.43 -11.77
N ARG A 117 7.37 11.65 -12.61
CA ARG A 117 7.52 12.27 -13.92
C ARG A 117 8.08 13.70 -13.83
N ASP A 118 7.59 14.50 -12.89
CA ASP A 118 8.09 15.85 -12.66
C ASP A 118 9.56 15.85 -12.21
N TRP A 119 9.93 14.90 -11.34
CA TRP A 119 11.31 14.75 -10.91
C TRP A 119 12.23 14.32 -12.06
N LEU A 120 11.79 13.38 -12.90
CA LEU A 120 12.52 12.92 -14.10
C LEU A 120 12.73 14.06 -15.10
N ALA A 121 11.73 14.91 -15.30
CA ALA A 121 11.82 16.08 -16.17
C ALA A 121 12.91 17.06 -15.69
N LYS A 122 13.01 17.26 -14.37
CA LYS A 122 13.98 18.18 -13.76
C LYS A 122 15.39 17.60 -13.64
N ASN A 123 15.52 16.31 -13.32
CA ASN A 123 16.78 15.72 -12.87
C ASN A 123 17.34 14.62 -13.77
N GLY A 124 16.53 14.06 -14.69
CA GLY A 124 16.91 12.86 -15.43
C GLY A 124 17.91 13.07 -16.55
N ASN A 125 17.85 14.21 -17.24
CA ASN A 125 18.73 14.55 -18.37
C ASN A 125 18.77 13.46 -19.45
N GLY A 126 17.61 12.93 -19.83
CA GLY A 126 17.43 11.88 -20.84
C GLY A 126 17.80 10.46 -20.37
N TYR A 127 18.14 10.28 -19.10
CA TYR A 127 18.56 8.98 -18.58
C TYR A 127 17.37 8.03 -18.40
N THR A 128 17.59 6.76 -18.77
CA THR A 128 16.61 5.67 -18.58
C THR A 128 17.11 4.74 -17.49
N TRP A 129 16.41 4.71 -16.36
CA TRP A 129 16.69 3.79 -15.27
C TRP A 129 16.28 2.38 -15.66
N THR A 130 17.15 1.43 -15.39
CA THR A 130 16.97 0.02 -15.77
C THR A 130 16.28 -0.78 -14.69
N GLN A 131 16.41 -0.40 -13.42
CA GLN A 131 15.74 -1.07 -12.31
C GLN A 131 14.35 -0.45 -12.07
N PRO A 132 13.30 -1.27 -11.86
CA PRO A 132 11.98 -0.75 -11.53
C PRO A 132 11.93 -0.14 -10.13
N LEU A 133 11.15 0.94 -9.99
CA LEU A 133 10.72 1.51 -8.72
C LEU A 133 9.38 0.90 -8.33
N PHE A 134 9.34 0.27 -7.16
CA PHE A 134 8.12 -0.30 -6.60
C PHE A 134 7.51 0.64 -5.58
N ILE A 135 6.20 0.84 -5.70
CA ILE A 135 5.33 1.44 -4.69
C ILE A 135 4.55 0.29 -4.07
N ALA A 136 4.82 -0.03 -2.81
CA ALA A 136 4.34 -1.25 -2.19
C ALA A 136 3.43 -0.96 -1.00
N ALA A 137 2.14 -1.21 -1.15
CA ALA A 137 1.17 -1.17 -0.05
C ALA A 137 1.54 -2.23 0.99
N SER A 138 1.70 -1.83 2.26
CA SER A 138 2.21 -2.74 3.30
C SER A 138 1.25 -2.97 4.47
N GLU A 139 0.59 -1.92 4.96
CA GLU A 139 -0.38 -2.04 6.06
C GLU A 139 -1.52 -1.05 5.84
N TRP A 140 -2.74 -1.52 6.05
CA TRP A 140 -3.93 -0.69 6.12
C TRP A 140 -4.96 -1.33 7.04
N SER A 141 -5.12 -0.75 8.23
CA SER A 141 -5.89 -1.40 9.30
C SER A 141 -6.49 -0.45 10.31
N LEU A 142 -7.58 -0.90 10.92
CA LEU A 142 -8.14 -0.39 12.17
C LEU A 142 -7.77 -1.35 13.30
N VAL A 143 -7.00 -0.89 14.28
CA VAL A 143 -6.58 -1.73 15.42
C VAL A 143 -7.03 -1.09 16.72
N TYR A 144 -7.69 -1.86 17.59
CA TYR A 144 -8.14 -1.37 18.91
C TYR A 144 -7.00 -0.67 19.66
N THR A 145 -7.26 0.49 20.27
CA THR A 145 -6.21 1.28 20.94
C THR A 145 -5.71 0.56 22.20
N ASN A 146 -6.60 0.08 23.07
CA ASN A 146 -6.26 -0.75 24.24
C ASN A 146 -7.34 -1.81 24.57
N LEU A 147 -7.03 -2.71 25.50
CA LEU A 147 -7.88 -3.84 25.89
C LEU A 147 -9.00 -3.50 26.89
N SER A 148 -9.18 -2.22 27.24
CA SER A 148 -10.21 -1.81 28.20
C SER A 148 -11.61 -2.06 27.62
N ALA A 149 -12.47 -2.74 28.37
CA ALA A 149 -13.86 -2.98 27.95
C ALA A 149 -14.68 -1.70 27.73
N ASN A 150 -14.20 -0.57 28.27
CA ASN A 150 -14.82 0.75 28.10
C ASN A 150 -14.17 1.59 27.01
N ASP A 151 -13.09 1.10 26.38
CA ASP A 151 -12.48 1.78 25.25
C ASP A 151 -12.97 1.17 23.93
N SER A 152 -13.59 2.02 23.12
CA SER A 152 -14.05 1.68 21.78
C SER A 152 -13.20 2.30 20.69
N ASN A 153 -12.07 2.94 21.05
CA ASN A 153 -11.19 3.58 20.10
C ASN A 153 -10.35 2.58 19.31
N TYR A 154 -10.17 2.90 18.04
CA TYR A 154 -9.32 2.19 17.10
C TYR A 154 -8.41 3.20 16.41
N ASP A 155 -7.18 2.77 16.19
CA ASP A 155 -6.14 3.49 15.49
C ASP A 155 -6.18 3.06 14.01
N LEU A 156 -6.41 4.02 13.12
CA LEU A 156 -6.23 3.83 11.69
C LEU A 156 -4.75 3.97 11.34
N THR A 157 -4.18 2.92 10.77
CA THR A 157 -2.79 2.88 10.30
C THR A 157 -2.75 2.66 8.80
N TYR A 158 -1.89 3.41 8.11
CA TYR A 158 -1.55 3.21 6.71
C TYR A 158 -0.03 3.22 6.57
N ARG A 159 0.53 2.27 5.83
CA ARG A 159 1.95 2.21 5.48
C ARG A 159 2.13 1.87 4.02
N VAL A 160 3.07 2.56 3.38
CA VAL A 160 3.53 2.27 2.03
C VAL A 160 5.05 2.31 1.97
N LYS A 161 5.65 1.41 1.20
CA LYS A 161 7.10 1.35 0.99
C LYS A 161 7.45 1.71 -0.45
N PHE A 162 8.54 2.43 -0.61
CA PHE A 162 9.14 2.73 -1.90
C PHE A 162 10.47 2.03 -1.97
N TYR A 163 10.68 1.18 -2.98
CA TYR A 163 11.95 0.51 -3.10
C TYR A 163 12.36 0.22 -4.53
N LYS A 164 13.68 0.21 -4.73
CA LYS A 164 14.30 -0.02 -6.04
C LYS A 164 15.69 -0.61 -5.82
N ARG A 165 16.15 -1.47 -6.74
CA ARG A 165 17.56 -1.91 -6.73
C ARG A 165 18.47 -0.77 -7.24
N PRO A 166 19.72 -0.67 -6.75
CA PRO A 166 20.71 0.22 -7.34
C PRO A 166 20.86 -0.05 -8.84
N GLU A 167 21.10 1.00 -9.63
CA GLU A 167 21.45 0.82 -11.04
C GLU A 167 22.74 -0.01 -11.17
N GLY A 168 22.79 -0.90 -12.17
CA GLY A 168 23.87 -1.89 -12.31
C GLY A 168 23.83 -3.02 -11.27
N GLY A 169 22.88 -3.01 -10.33
CA GLY A 169 22.66 -4.10 -9.37
C GLY A 169 22.11 -5.37 -10.02
N ASN A 170 22.35 -6.51 -9.38
CA ASN A 170 21.82 -7.81 -9.78
C ASN A 170 20.75 -8.30 -8.77
N MET A 171 20.24 -9.53 -8.96
CA MET A 171 19.18 -10.07 -8.10
C MET A 171 19.54 -10.16 -6.60
N PHE A 172 20.83 -10.22 -6.28
CA PHE A 172 21.37 -10.27 -4.92
C PHE A 172 21.70 -8.88 -4.35
N SER A 173 21.55 -7.82 -5.13
CA SER A 173 21.77 -6.45 -4.65
C SER A 173 20.67 -6.05 -3.67
N ASN A 174 21.08 -5.47 -2.54
CA ASN A 174 20.17 -4.92 -1.56
C ASN A 174 19.32 -3.79 -2.16
N TYR A 175 18.05 -3.75 -1.78
CA TYR A 175 17.17 -2.67 -2.17
C TYR A 175 17.53 -1.37 -1.46
N VAL A 176 17.40 -0.26 -2.19
CA VAL A 176 17.23 1.06 -1.57
C VAL A 176 15.76 1.14 -1.17
N ILE A 177 15.48 1.20 0.14
CA ILE A 177 14.13 1.18 0.70
C ILE A 177 13.87 2.49 1.44
N SER A 178 12.70 3.07 1.20
CA SER A 178 12.07 4.11 1.99
C SER A 178 10.69 3.60 2.43
N GLU A 179 10.25 4.01 3.61
CA GLU A 179 8.93 3.70 4.15
C GLU A 179 8.26 5.01 4.55
N CYS A 180 6.98 5.14 4.22
CA CYS A 180 6.13 6.20 4.74
C CYS A 180 5.10 5.58 5.69
N GLU A 181 5.15 6.01 6.94
CA GLU A 181 4.22 5.68 8.01
C GLU A 181 3.72 6.98 8.63
N PRO A 182 2.61 7.56 8.14
CA PRO A 182 1.99 8.72 8.77
C PRO A 182 1.51 8.38 10.18
N THR A 183 1.42 9.40 11.03
CA THR A 183 0.83 9.24 12.37
C THR A 183 -0.58 8.66 12.25
N HIS A 184 -0.87 7.62 13.05
CA HIS A 184 -2.19 7.03 13.10
C HIS A 184 -3.24 8.04 13.54
N VAL A 185 -4.49 7.82 13.11
CA VAL A 185 -5.64 8.61 13.56
C VAL A 185 -6.49 7.72 14.45
N THR A 186 -6.82 8.21 15.65
CA THR A 186 -7.65 7.49 16.61
C THR A 186 -9.07 8.03 16.58
N ALA A 187 -10.06 7.13 16.53
CA ALA A 187 -11.47 7.45 16.74
C ALA A 187 -12.24 6.24 17.27
N PRO A 188 -13.43 6.42 17.85
CA PRO A 188 -14.34 5.33 18.19
C PRO A 188 -14.68 4.44 16.98
N LEU A 189 -14.82 3.13 17.20
CA LEU A 189 -15.11 2.16 16.13
C LEU A 189 -16.40 2.49 15.36
N ASN A 190 -17.44 2.95 16.06
CA ASN A 190 -18.70 3.35 15.44
C ASN A 190 -18.51 4.53 14.48
N ASP A 191 -17.61 5.47 14.79
CA ASP A 191 -17.29 6.58 13.90
C ASP A 191 -16.51 6.11 12.67
N TRP A 192 -15.65 5.11 12.82
CA TRP A 192 -14.98 4.47 11.70
C TRP A 192 -15.93 3.69 10.80
N GLN A 193 -16.90 2.96 11.35
CA GLN A 193 -17.84 2.11 10.61
C GLN A 193 -19.00 2.91 9.99
N ALA A 194 -19.27 4.11 10.50
CA ALA A 194 -20.34 4.97 10.02
C ALA A 194 -20.24 5.26 8.51
N ASN A 195 -21.41 5.35 7.86
CA ASN A 195 -21.53 5.70 6.45
C ASN A 195 -20.65 4.82 5.53
N ASN A 196 -20.60 3.52 5.79
CA ASN A 196 -19.77 2.56 5.05
C ASN A 196 -18.29 2.96 5.05
N TYR A 197 -17.77 3.26 6.24
CA TYR A 197 -16.38 3.62 6.46
C TYR A 197 -15.87 4.88 5.74
N ALA A 198 -16.75 5.84 5.47
CA ALA A 198 -16.38 7.10 4.80
C ALA A 198 -15.22 7.84 5.51
N LYS A 199 -15.17 7.80 6.86
CA LYS A 199 -14.09 8.41 7.63
C LYS A 199 -12.74 7.72 7.38
N VAL A 200 -12.72 6.39 7.25
CA VAL A 200 -11.50 5.64 6.93
C VAL A 200 -10.94 6.09 5.59
N THR A 201 -11.78 6.16 4.56
CA THR A 201 -11.37 6.63 3.24
C THR A 201 -10.79 8.03 3.33
N GLN A 202 -11.51 8.98 3.95
CA GLN A 202 -11.08 10.36 4.06
C GLN A 202 -9.73 10.54 4.77
N GLU A 203 -9.52 9.85 5.90
CA GLU A 203 -8.26 9.99 6.64
C GLU A 203 -7.12 9.24 5.94
N THR A 204 -7.39 8.09 5.31
CA THR A 204 -6.37 7.35 4.54
C THR A 204 -5.90 8.18 3.34
N GLU A 205 -6.79 8.91 2.67
CA GLU A 205 -6.43 9.84 1.60
C GLU A 205 -5.46 10.94 2.05
N LYS A 206 -5.69 11.53 3.24
CA LYS A 206 -4.76 12.51 3.81
C LYS A 206 -3.40 11.89 4.15
N MET A 207 -3.40 10.68 4.70
CA MET A 207 -2.18 9.91 4.97
C MET A 207 -1.40 9.62 3.67
N MET A 208 -2.09 9.23 2.61
CA MET A 208 -1.51 9.01 1.28
C MET A 208 -0.94 10.30 0.69
N ASP A 209 -1.66 11.42 0.80
CA ASP A 209 -1.18 12.72 0.33
C ASP A 209 0.07 13.19 1.09
N PHE A 210 0.17 12.91 2.39
CA PHE A 210 1.41 13.10 3.15
C PHE A 210 2.54 12.22 2.57
N CYS A 211 2.26 10.94 2.29
CA CYS A 211 3.26 10.04 1.71
C CYS A 211 3.73 10.44 0.30
N LEU A 212 2.98 11.24 -0.44
CA LEU A 212 3.46 11.79 -1.72
C LEU A 212 4.60 12.78 -1.51
N LEU A 213 4.57 13.55 -0.43
CA LEU A 213 5.64 14.47 -0.07
C LEU A 213 6.90 13.70 0.36
N GLU A 214 6.71 12.61 1.11
CA GLU A 214 7.82 11.75 1.49
C GLU A 214 8.42 11.03 0.28
N LEU A 215 7.59 10.52 -0.64
CA LEU A 215 8.09 9.96 -1.89
C LEU A 215 8.96 10.98 -2.63
N GLU A 216 8.46 12.21 -2.83
CA GLU A 216 9.17 13.28 -3.55
C GLU A 216 10.54 13.59 -2.91
N SER A 217 10.62 13.61 -1.57
CA SER A 217 11.87 13.84 -0.83
C SER A 217 12.88 12.69 -1.02
N GLN A 218 12.39 11.47 -1.25
CA GLN A 218 13.20 10.26 -1.37
C GLN A 218 13.61 9.94 -2.82
N LEU A 219 12.99 10.57 -3.83
CA LEU A 219 13.31 10.34 -5.25
C LEU A 219 14.81 10.49 -5.58
N PRO A 220 15.55 11.50 -5.08
CA PRO A 220 17.00 11.58 -5.33
C PRO A 220 17.79 10.35 -4.88
N ARG A 221 17.36 9.70 -3.80
CA ARG A 221 17.99 8.47 -3.29
C ARG A 221 17.54 7.24 -4.04
N LEU A 222 16.24 7.12 -4.30
CA LEU A 222 15.64 5.97 -5.00
C LEU A 222 16.05 5.92 -6.48
N LEU A 223 16.21 7.08 -7.11
CA LEU A 223 16.59 7.25 -8.51
C LEU A 223 18.05 7.74 -8.67
N ALA A 224 18.93 7.34 -7.76
CA ALA A 224 20.37 7.46 -7.98
C ALA A 224 20.78 6.64 -9.22
N LYS A 225 21.71 7.20 -10.01
CA LYS A 225 22.26 6.57 -11.22
C LYS A 225 23.38 5.59 -10.90
#